data_AF-A0A8T3LSR5-F1
#
_entry.id   AF-A0A8T3LSR5-F1
#
_cell.length_a   1.000
_cell.length_b   1.000
_cell.length_c   1.000
_cell.angle_alpha   90.00
_cell.angle_beta   90.00
_cell.angle_gamma   90.00
#
_symmetry.space_group_name_H-M   'P 1'
#
loop_
_entity.id
_entity.type
_entity.pdbx_description
1 polymer ?
#
loop_
_entity_poly.entity_id
_entity_poly.type
_entity_poly.pdbx_seq_one_letter_code
_entity_poly.pdbx_strand_id
1 'polypeptide(L)'
;MSFAEAQDAFFADYFRHYPIHATEAGHHEHDHRWPDLTDAGASERLAWLADARGRLEAADGLSRGEEIDRRVLLGAIDELRFDEQDLDELSWSAISYSYLLGGGLFGLLSREFAPLGQRLESAAGRMEGIPAILAAARTNLTSGRGRAVSGFHVEKAIQTMPGVTDLCQTAVEMAGELDATVRERVTAAAKPAIDAVEAFTAWLRDDLLPTADGDFPLGRELYERKFHHALKATITPAELELRAATAYDEVRAEMLRLAKELWPDWIGDEPMPDDPDALTRRVLDAIAVDHPKADELLDFCRA
;
A
#
# COMPACT_ATOMS: atom_id res chain seq x y z
N MET A 1 -18.47 -9.85 -27.39
CA MET A 1 -18.47 -9.73 -25.91
C MET A 1 -18.98 -8.34 -25.61
N SER A 2 -19.97 -8.22 -24.74
CA SER A 2 -20.44 -6.92 -24.24
C SER A 2 -19.41 -6.30 -23.29
N PHE A 3 -19.56 -5.01 -22.98
CA PHE A 3 -18.70 -4.36 -21.99
C PHE A 3 -18.81 -5.00 -20.61
N ALA A 4 -20.04 -5.31 -20.16
CA ALA A 4 -20.27 -5.97 -18.89
C ALA A 4 -19.56 -7.34 -18.81
N GLU A 5 -19.64 -8.15 -19.88
CA GLU A 5 -18.90 -9.43 -19.94
C GLU A 5 -17.38 -9.24 -19.90
N ALA A 6 -16.85 -8.20 -20.55
CA ALA A 6 -15.42 -7.88 -20.52
C ALA A 6 -14.96 -7.39 -19.13
N GLN A 7 -15.79 -6.60 -18.46
CA GLN A 7 -15.58 -6.12 -17.10
C GLN A 7 -15.60 -7.27 -16.09
N ASP A 8 -16.59 -8.14 -16.15
CA ASP A 8 -16.70 -9.31 -15.27
C ASP A 8 -15.49 -10.24 -15.44
N ALA A 9 -15.08 -10.49 -16.69
CA ALA A 9 -13.88 -11.26 -16.99
C ALA A 9 -12.61 -10.60 -16.44
N PHE A 10 -12.49 -9.26 -16.56
CA PHE A 10 -11.36 -8.52 -16.00
C PHE A 10 -11.28 -8.71 -14.48
N PHE A 11 -12.37 -8.54 -13.73
CA PHE A 11 -12.33 -8.66 -12.27
C PHE A 11 -12.09 -10.09 -11.79
N ALA A 12 -12.65 -11.09 -12.48
CA ALA A 12 -12.38 -12.49 -12.16
C ALA A 12 -10.88 -12.82 -12.25
N ASP A 13 -10.22 -12.41 -13.32
CA ASP A 13 -8.77 -12.63 -13.48
C ASP A 13 -7.93 -11.70 -12.60
N TYR A 14 -8.37 -10.46 -12.38
CA TYR A 14 -7.70 -9.52 -11.47
C TYR A 14 -7.61 -10.10 -10.06
N PHE A 15 -8.70 -10.62 -9.51
CA PHE A 15 -8.69 -11.22 -8.17
C PHE A 15 -7.86 -12.51 -8.11
N ARG A 16 -7.78 -13.27 -9.20
CA ARG A 16 -6.89 -14.44 -9.30
C ARG A 16 -5.42 -14.03 -9.25
N HIS A 17 -5.04 -12.96 -9.95
CA HIS A 17 -3.66 -12.47 -10.01
C HIS A 17 -3.25 -11.64 -8.78
N TYR A 18 -4.20 -10.96 -8.14
CA TYR A 18 -3.98 -10.08 -6.98
C TYR A 18 -4.85 -10.53 -5.79
N PRO A 19 -4.60 -11.71 -5.20
CA PRO A 19 -5.47 -12.29 -4.19
C PRO A 19 -5.56 -11.48 -2.88
N ILE A 20 -4.56 -10.66 -2.57
CA ILE A 20 -4.62 -9.75 -1.40
C ILE A 20 -5.64 -8.64 -1.66
N HIS A 21 -5.62 -8.02 -2.85
CA HIS A 21 -6.61 -7.02 -3.22
C HIS A 21 -8.02 -7.63 -3.28
N ALA A 22 -8.15 -8.90 -3.69
CA ALA A 22 -9.41 -9.63 -3.61
C ALA A 22 -9.94 -9.67 -2.17
N THR A 23 -9.12 -10.10 -1.20
CA THR A 23 -9.48 -10.09 0.23
C THR A 23 -9.86 -8.69 0.71
N GLU A 24 -9.09 -7.66 0.34
CA GLU A 24 -9.34 -6.28 0.76
C GLU A 24 -10.65 -5.72 0.22
N ALA A 25 -11.02 -6.11 -1.01
CA ALA A 25 -12.27 -5.78 -1.68
C ALA A 25 -13.47 -6.63 -1.19
N GLY A 26 -13.25 -7.60 -0.30
CA GLY A 26 -14.30 -8.51 0.20
C GLY A 26 -14.59 -9.70 -0.72
N HIS A 27 -13.73 -9.98 -1.69
CA HIS A 27 -13.82 -11.15 -2.56
C HIS A 27 -12.96 -12.30 -2.03
N HIS A 28 -13.60 -13.22 -1.29
CA HIS A 28 -12.91 -14.19 -0.43
C HIS A 28 -12.54 -15.53 -1.08
N GLU A 29 -12.77 -15.73 -2.39
CA GLU A 29 -12.46 -17.00 -3.08
C GLU A 29 -10.95 -17.32 -3.13
N HIS A 30 -10.10 -16.31 -2.96
CA HIS A 30 -8.64 -16.43 -3.07
C HIS A 30 -7.89 -16.10 -1.77
N ASP A 31 -8.59 -16.03 -0.63
CA ASP A 31 -8.01 -15.65 0.66
C ASP A 31 -6.82 -16.51 1.08
N HIS A 32 -6.77 -17.77 0.64
CA HIS A 32 -5.70 -18.71 0.96
C HIS A 32 -4.48 -18.62 0.03
N ARG A 33 -4.47 -17.70 -0.95
CA ARG A 33 -3.44 -17.65 -2.01
C ARG A 33 -2.54 -16.42 -1.93
N TRP A 34 -1.40 -16.55 -2.60
CA TRP A 34 -0.47 -15.48 -2.95
C TRP A 34 -0.40 -15.28 -4.47
N PRO A 35 0.00 -14.09 -4.94
CA PRO A 35 0.38 -13.91 -6.34
C PRO A 35 1.61 -14.75 -6.71
N ASP A 36 1.71 -15.17 -7.97
CA ASP A 36 2.91 -15.81 -8.51
C ASP A 36 3.97 -14.75 -8.83
N LEU A 37 5.00 -14.64 -7.99
CA LEU A 37 6.06 -13.64 -8.14
C LEU A 37 7.24 -14.11 -9.01
N THR A 38 7.09 -15.21 -9.74
CA THR A 38 8.10 -15.68 -10.69
C THR A 38 8.00 -14.94 -12.03
N ASP A 39 9.03 -15.09 -12.88
CA ASP A 39 9.02 -14.55 -14.25
C ASP A 39 7.88 -15.15 -15.11
N ALA A 40 7.48 -16.39 -14.82
CA ALA A 40 6.34 -17.01 -15.47
C ALA A 40 5.03 -16.32 -15.05
N GLY A 41 4.85 -16.05 -13.76
CA GLY A 41 3.72 -15.29 -13.23
C GLY A 41 3.66 -13.87 -13.78
N ALA A 42 4.80 -13.19 -13.88
CA ALA A 42 4.91 -11.88 -14.52
C ALA A 42 4.48 -11.92 -15.99
N SER A 43 4.97 -12.91 -16.74
CA SER A 43 4.63 -13.11 -18.15
C SER A 43 3.14 -13.40 -18.34
N GLU A 44 2.55 -14.22 -17.47
CA GLU A 44 1.11 -14.52 -17.48
C GLU A 44 0.28 -13.26 -17.21
N ARG A 45 0.64 -12.47 -16.18
CA ARG A 45 -0.05 -11.21 -15.86
C ARG A 45 0.00 -10.24 -17.04
N LEU A 46 1.16 -10.07 -17.68
CA LEU A 46 1.30 -9.17 -18.83
C LEU A 46 0.47 -9.62 -20.04
N ALA A 47 0.43 -10.92 -20.30
CA ALA A 47 -0.40 -11.48 -21.36
C ALA A 47 -1.89 -11.27 -21.08
N TRP A 48 -2.33 -11.51 -19.85
CA TRP A 48 -3.69 -11.22 -19.41
C TRP A 48 -4.04 -9.74 -19.52
N LEU A 49 -3.19 -8.83 -19.04
CA LEU A 49 -3.40 -7.37 -19.12
C LEU A 49 -3.55 -6.91 -20.58
N ALA A 50 -2.77 -7.48 -21.51
CA ALA A 50 -2.89 -7.18 -22.93
C ALA A 50 -4.21 -7.66 -23.53
N ASP A 51 -4.65 -8.88 -23.21
CA ASP A 51 -5.93 -9.43 -23.67
C ASP A 51 -7.13 -8.68 -23.07
N ALA A 52 -7.13 -8.42 -21.77
CA ALA A 52 -8.17 -7.66 -21.09
C ALA A 52 -8.33 -6.26 -21.69
N ARG A 53 -7.21 -5.58 -21.98
CA ARG A 53 -7.23 -4.29 -22.68
C ARG A 53 -7.94 -4.41 -24.04
N GLY A 54 -7.55 -5.38 -24.85
CA GLY A 54 -8.13 -5.60 -26.18
C GLY A 54 -9.64 -5.84 -26.13
N ARG A 55 -10.13 -6.61 -25.14
CA ARG A 55 -11.57 -6.86 -24.93
C ARG A 55 -12.33 -5.57 -24.57
N LEU A 56 -11.77 -4.75 -23.67
CA LEU A 56 -12.38 -3.48 -23.26
C LEU A 56 -12.40 -2.44 -24.39
N GLU A 57 -11.32 -2.35 -25.18
CA GLU A 57 -11.22 -1.45 -26.33
C GLU A 57 -12.18 -1.85 -27.46
N ALA A 58 -12.38 -3.16 -27.67
CA ALA A 58 -13.28 -3.68 -28.69
C ALA A 58 -14.78 -3.57 -28.35
N ALA A 59 -15.13 -3.29 -27.08
CA ALA A 59 -16.52 -3.12 -26.67
C ALA A 59 -17.13 -1.84 -27.28
N ASP A 60 -18.29 -1.99 -27.93
CA ASP A 60 -19.03 -0.92 -28.59
C ASP A 60 -20.44 -0.75 -27.99
N GLY A 61 -21.19 0.25 -28.48
CA GLY A 61 -22.56 0.50 -28.04
C GLY A 61 -22.70 0.94 -26.57
N LEU A 62 -21.64 1.49 -25.98
CA LEU A 62 -21.57 1.82 -24.56
C LEU A 62 -22.55 2.93 -24.16
N SER A 63 -23.17 2.76 -22.99
CA SER A 63 -23.79 3.86 -22.26
C SER A 63 -22.73 4.82 -21.72
N ARG A 64 -23.17 6.01 -21.28
CA ARG A 64 -22.26 7.01 -20.69
C ARG A 64 -21.54 6.49 -19.43
N GLY A 65 -22.20 5.66 -18.62
CA GLY A 65 -21.58 5.05 -17.44
C GLY A 65 -20.46 4.10 -17.86
N GLU A 66 -20.75 3.20 -18.81
CA GLU A 66 -19.78 2.22 -19.32
C GLU A 66 -18.60 2.90 -20.04
N GLU A 67 -18.79 4.05 -20.69
CA GLU A 67 -17.67 4.85 -21.22
C GLU A 67 -16.71 5.33 -20.14
N ILE A 68 -17.24 5.71 -18.97
CA ILE A 68 -16.45 6.16 -17.82
C ILE A 68 -15.74 4.96 -17.21
N ASP A 69 -16.46 3.86 -16.96
CA ASP A 69 -15.91 2.63 -16.40
C ASP A 69 -14.80 2.07 -17.30
N ARG A 70 -15.02 2.06 -18.63
CA ARG A 70 -13.98 1.66 -19.60
C ARG A 70 -12.73 2.50 -19.45
N ARG A 71 -12.85 3.82 -19.30
CA ARG A 71 -11.71 4.71 -19.14
C ARG A 71 -10.95 4.42 -17.85
N VAL A 72 -11.67 4.18 -16.75
CA VAL A 72 -11.07 3.83 -15.46
C VAL A 72 -10.33 2.50 -15.56
N LEU A 73 -10.94 1.46 -16.14
CA LEU A 73 -10.35 0.14 -16.30
C LEU A 73 -9.11 0.17 -17.20
N LEU A 74 -9.16 0.88 -18.33
CA LEU A 74 -7.98 1.05 -19.20
C LEU A 74 -6.83 1.76 -18.46
N GLY A 75 -7.15 2.80 -17.69
CA GLY A 75 -6.15 3.51 -16.87
C GLY A 75 -5.58 2.67 -15.72
N ALA A 76 -6.35 1.71 -15.19
CA ALA A 76 -5.88 0.74 -14.21
C ALA A 76 -4.98 -0.33 -14.86
N ILE A 77 -5.35 -0.83 -16.04
CA ILE A 77 -4.50 -1.76 -16.81
C ILE A 77 -3.16 -1.10 -17.16
N ASP A 78 -3.17 0.17 -17.57
CA ASP A 78 -1.93 0.90 -17.89
C ASP A 78 -1.01 1.06 -16.67
N GLU A 79 -1.59 1.27 -15.49
CA GLU A 79 -0.84 1.31 -14.23
C GLU A 79 -0.27 -0.06 -13.86
N LEU A 80 -1.07 -1.12 -13.90
CA LEU A 80 -0.59 -2.49 -13.60
C LEU A 80 0.53 -2.94 -14.54
N ARG A 81 0.46 -2.55 -15.82
CA ARG A 81 1.53 -2.81 -16.79
C ARG A 81 2.78 -1.99 -16.49
N PHE A 82 2.62 -0.71 -16.15
CA PHE A 82 3.75 0.12 -15.71
C PHE A 82 4.46 -0.47 -14.49
N ASP A 83 3.68 -0.90 -13.48
CA ASP A 83 4.22 -1.48 -12.26
C ASP A 83 5.04 -2.75 -12.53
N GLU A 84 4.55 -3.61 -13.42
CA GLU A 84 5.19 -4.89 -13.76
C GLU A 84 6.38 -4.74 -14.73
N GLN A 85 6.32 -3.83 -15.71
CA GLN A 85 7.32 -3.74 -16.79
C GLN A 85 8.40 -2.69 -16.54
N ASP A 86 8.01 -1.54 -15.99
CA ASP A 86 8.86 -0.34 -15.96
C ASP A 86 9.32 -0.01 -14.55
N LEU A 87 8.39 -0.01 -13.59
CA LEU A 87 8.72 0.24 -12.20
C LEU A 87 9.42 -0.97 -11.58
N ASP A 88 8.94 -2.18 -11.88
CA ASP A 88 9.47 -3.47 -11.45
C ASP A 88 9.86 -3.45 -9.97
N GLU A 89 8.95 -2.97 -9.11
CA GLU A 89 9.27 -2.62 -7.72
C GLU A 89 9.83 -3.81 -6.93
N LEU A 90 9.39 -5.02 -7.27
CA LEU A 90 9.81 -6.27 -6.63
C LEU A 90 11.26 -6.67 -6.93
N SER A 91 11.91 -6.10 -7.96
CA SER A 91 13.30 -6.42 -8.28
C SER A 91 14.32 -5.55 -7.54
N TRP A 92 13.92 -4.39 -7.02
CA TRP A 92 14.84 -3.45 -6.36
C TRP A 92 14.40 -2.98 -4.96
N SER A 93 13.14 -3.21 -4.58
CA SER A 93 12.57 -2.76 -3.30
C SER A 93 12.27 -3.93 -2.37
N ALA A 94 13.20 -4.25 -1.46
CA ALA A 94 13.02 -5.35 -0.51
C ALA A 94 11.84 -5.12 0.48
N ILE A 95 11.49 -3.86 0.77
CA ILE A 95 10.38 -3.53 1.68
C ILE A 95 9.02 -3.93 1.12
N SER A 96 8.88 -4.00 -0.21
CA SER A 96 7.63 -4.43 -0.87
C SER A 96 7.20 -5.84 -0.47
N TYR A 97 8.15 -6.73 -0.17
CA TYR A 97 7.85 -8.07 0.36
C TYR A 97 7.32 -8.02 1.79
N SER A 98 7.75 -7.05 2.62
CA SER A 98 7.15 -6.82 3.94
C SER A 98 5.68 -6.47 3.82
N TYR A 99 5.38 -5.51 2.95
CA TYR A 99 4.02 -5.02 2.75
C TYR A 99 3.11 -6.09 2.18
N LEU A 100 3.60 -6.87 1.21
CA LEU A 100 2.85 -8.00 0.66
C LEU A 100 2.50 -9.03 1.74
N LEU A 101 3.50 -9.51 2.49
CA LEU A 101 3.30 -10.56 3.49
C LEU A 101 2.47 -10.08 4.69
N GLY A 102 2.79 -8.88 5.20
CA GLY A 102 2.09 -8.25 6.31
C GLY A 102 0.62 -7.97 5.96
N GLY A 103 0.35 -7.31 4.83
CA GLY A 103 -1.01 -7.03 4.37
C GLY A 103 -1.81 -8.30 4.09
N GLY A 104 -1.17 -9.32 3.50
CA GLY A 104 -1.80 -10.61 3.24
C GLY A 104 -2.19 -11.38 4.50
N LEU A 105 -1.46 -11.28 5.62
CA LEU A 105 -1.90 -11.92 6.86
C LEU A 105 -2.85 -11.03 7.67
N PHE A 106 -2.53 -9.74 7.82
CA PHE A 106 -3.23 -8.83 8.71
C PHE A 106 -4.74 -8.75 8.43
N GLY A 107 -5.14 -8.67 7.15
CA GLY A 107 -6.56 -8.58 6.78
C GLY A 107 -7.39 -9.79 7.22
N LEU A 108 -6.81 -10.99 7.21
CA LEU A 108 -7.48 -12.22 7.63
C LEU A 108 -7.62 -12.32 9.15
N LEU A 109 -6.66 -11.77 9.90
CA LEU A 109 -6.65 -11.83 11.36
C LEU A 109 -7.54 -10.74 11.98
N SER A 110 -7.46 -9.52 11.46
CA SER A 110 -8.07 -8.32 12.06
C SER A 110 -9.54 -8.07 11.68
N ARG A 111 -10.01 -8.58 10.52
CA ARG A 111 -11.37 -8.30 10.02
C ARG A 111 -12.33 -9.46 10.31
N GLU A 112 -13.49 -9.13 10.87
CA GLU A 112 -14.54 -10.10 11.21
C GLU A 112 -15.55 -10.33 10.06
N PHE A 113 -15.06 -10.72 8.87
CA PHE A 113 -15.93 -10.96 7.69
C PHE A 113 -16.50 -12.39 7.62
N ALA A 114 -15.92 -13.32 8.37
CA ALA A 114 -16.29 -14.74 8.42
C ALA A 114 -15.97 -15.34 9.81
N PRO A 115 -16.55 -16.51 10.16
CA PRO A 115 -16.20 -17.22 11.39
C PRO A 115 -14.68 -17.38 11.53
N LEU A 116 -14.17 -17.27 12.77
CA LEU A 116 -12.73 -17.27 13.04
C LEU A 116 -12.01 -18.47 12.40
N GLY A 117 -12.58 -19.67 12.52
CA GLY A 117 -11.99 -20.88 11.92
C GLY A 117 -11.77 -20.79 10.41
N GLN A 118 -12.75 -20.27 9.66
CA GLN A 118 -12.63 -20.10 8.21
C GLN A 118 -11.53 -19.10 7.84
N ARG A 119 -11.40 -18.01 8.61
CA ARG A 119 -10.35 -17.01 8.40
C ARG A 119 -8.97 -17.58 8.70
N LEU A 120 -8.84 -18.35 9.78
CA LEU A 120 -7.57 -18.98 10.15
C LEU A 120 -7.17 -20.13 9.22
N GLU A 121 -8.11 -20.84 8.60
CA GLU A 121 -7.80 -21.77 7.50
C GLU A 121 -7.20 -21.05 6.29
N SER A 122 -7.71 -19.87 5.96
CA SER A 122 -7.15 -19.04 4.88
C SER A 122 -5.78 -18.48 5.26
N ALA A 123 -5.62 -18.03 6.51
CA ALA A 123 -4.32 -17.58 7.04
C ALA A 123 -3.30 -18.72 7.02
N ALA A 124 -3.71 -19.96 7.35
CA ALA A 124 -2.85 -21.14 7.23
C ALA A 124 -2.40 -21.37 5.78
N GLY A 125 -3.30 -21.27 4.80
CA GLY A 125 -2.95 -21.35 3.37
C GLY A 125 -1.94 -20.27 2.94
N ARG A 126 -2.10 -19.03 3.44
CA ARG A 126 -1.10 -17.97 3.22
C ARG A 126 0.22 -18.30 3.91
N MET A 127 0.24 -18.72 5.17
CA MET A 127 1.47 -19.12 5.86
C MET A 127 2.21 -20.26 5.12
N GLU A 128 1.49 -21.27 4.63
CA GLU A 128 2.02 -22.37 3.84
C GLU A 128 2.76 -21.88 2.57
N GLY A 129 2.30 -20.78 1.96
CA GLY A 129 2.89 -20.21 0.76
C GLY A 129 4.04 -19.22 0.98
N ILE A 130 4.28 -18.74 2.21
CA ILE A 130 5.34 -17.76 2.52
C ILE A 130 6.73 -18.21 2.05
N PRO A 131 7.16 -19.47 2.27
CA PRO A 131 8.48 -19.92 1.80
C PRO A 131 8.69 -19.75 0.29
N ALA A 132 7.66 -20.00 -0.52
CA ALA A 132 7.74 -19.85 -1.97
C ALA A 132 7.86 -18.38 -2.39
N ILE A 133 7.12 -17.49 -1.72
CA ILE A 133 7.21 -16.04 -1.95
C ILE A 133 8.60 -15.51 -1.62
N LEU A 134 9.19 -15.92 -0.50
CA LEU A 134 10.53 -15.50 -0.10
C LEU A 134 11.63 -16.10 -0.99
N ALA A 135 11.42 -17.28 -1.56
CA ALA A 135 12.31 -17.84 -2.57
C ALA A 135 12.29 -16.99 -3.85
N ALA A 136 11.10 -16.63 -4.36
CA ALA A 136 10.96 -15.73 -5.50
C ALA A 136 11.57 -14.34 -5.21
N ALA A 137 11.39 -13.83 -3.98
CA ALA A 137 11.96 -12.56 -3.55
C ALA A 137 13.48 -12.52 -3.70
N ARG A 138 14.19 -13.58 -3.29
CA ARG A 138 15.65 -13.70 -3.45
C ARG A 138 16.05 -13.65 -4.92
N THR A 139 15.35 -14.37 -5.78
CA THR A 139 15.60 -14.36 -7.23
C THR A 139 15.38 -12.97 -7.81
N ASN A 140 14.27 -12.32 -7.47
CA ASN A 140 13.93 -11.01 -8.02
C ASN A 140 14.95 -9.94 -7.59
N LEU A 141 15.29 -9.89 -6.30
CA LEU A 141 16.25 -8.93 -5.73
C LEU A 141 17.70 -9.17 -6.19
N THR A 142 18.01 -10.32 -6.78
CA THR A 142 19.35 -10.62 -7.31
C THR A 142 19.40 -10.70 -8.84
N SER A 143 18.26 -10.46 -9.50
CA SER A 143 18.13 -10.56 -10.97
C SER A 143 18.90 -9.49 -11.73
N GLY A 144 19.33 -8.40 -11.07
CA GLY A 144 20.02 -7.26 -11.70
C GLY A 144 19.15 -6.50 -12.69
N ARG A 145 17.81 -6.66 -12.61
CA ARG A 145 16.85 -6.01 -13.50
C ARG A 145 16.75 -4.53 -13.21
N GLY A 146 16.97 -3.70 -14.24
CA GLY A 146 16.56 -2.29 -14.34
C GLY A 146 17.25 -1.29 -13.38
N ARG A 147 17.28 -1.60 -12.08
CA ARG A 147 17.78 -0.77 -11.00
C ARG A 147 18.51 -1.62 -9.97
N ALA A 148 19.55 -1.06 -9.38
CA ALA A 148 20.21 -1.66 -8.23
C ALA A 148 19.24 -1.70 -7.02
N VAL A 149 19.38 -2.73 -6.18
CA VAL A 149 18.55 -2.88 -4.98
C VAL A 149 18.80 -1.72 -4.02
N SER A 150 17.72 -1.12 -3.53
CA SER A 150 17.83 0.00 -2.61
C SER A 150 18.28 -0.44 -1.22
N GLY A 151 19.48 -0.01 -0.78
CA GLY A 151 19.98 -0.27 0.56
C GLY A 151 19.03 0.22 1.66
N PHE A 152 18.45 1.40 1.49
CA PHE A 152 17.44 1.94 2.40
C PHE A 152 16.21 1.03 2.51
N HIS A 153 15.68 0.51 1.39
CA HIS A 153 14.55 -0.42 1.44
C HIS A 153 14.94 -1.78 2.04
N VAL A 154 16.18 -2.24 1.88
CA VAL A 154 16.68 -3.45 2.56
C VAL A 154 16.72 -3.24 4.08
N GLU A 155 17.28 -2.12 4.55
CA GLU A 155 17.29 -1.79 5.99
C GLU A 155 15.88 -1.74 6.57
N LYS A 156 14.93 -1.12 5.85
CA LYS A 156 13.54 -1.05 6.27
C LYS A 156 12.84 -2.40 6.23
N ALA A 157 13.13 -3.23 5.24
CA ALA A 157 12.63 -4.61 5.20
C ALA A 157 13.11 -5.39 6.44
N ILE A 158 14.39 -5.30 6.80
CA ILE A 158 14.95 -5.95 8.01
C ILE A 158 14.22 -5.48 9.28
N GLN A 159 13.90 -4.20 9.38
CA GLN A 159 13.18 -3.63 10.53
C GLN A 159 11.71 -4.08 10.63
N THR A 160 11.08 -4.43 9.51
CA THR A 160 9.63 -4.65 9.44
C THR A 160 9.23 -6.12 9.31
N MET A 161 10.12 -6.97 8.77
CA MET A 161 9.90 -8.41 8.63
C MET A 161 9.52 -9.15 9.93
N PRO A 162 10.05 -8.81 11.12
CA PRO A 162 9.61 -9.42 12.37
C PRO A 162 8.10 -9.31 12.60
N GLY A 163 7.44 -8.26 12.10
CA GLY A 163 5.98 -8.13 12.18
C GLY A 163 5.21 -9.21 11.43
N VAL A 164 5.80 -9.81 10.37
CA VAL A 164 5.20 -10.97 9.69
C VAL A 164 5.25 -12.21 10.58
N THR A 165 6.35 -12.38 11.33
CA THR A 165 6.51 -13.44 12.33
C THR A 165 5.48 -13.29 13.46
N ASP A 166 5.30 -12.07 13.96
CA ASP A 166 4.30 -11.75 14.99
C ASP A 166 2.87 -12.06 14.51
N LEU A 167 2.55 -11.78 13.24
CA LEU A 167 1.24 -12.12 12.65
C LEU A 167 1.03 -13.64 12.58
N CYS A 168 2.08 -14.41 12.24
CA CYS A 168 2.01 -15.87 12.27
C CYS A 168 1.74 -16.40 13.69
N GLN A 169 2.42 -15.84 14.70
CA GLN A 169 2.20 -16.20 16.11
C GLN A 169 0.80 -15.82 16.59
N THR A 170 0.32 -14.63 16.23
CA THR A 170 -1.05 -14.18 16.52
C THR A 170 -2.07 -15.16 15.97
N ALA A 171 -1.88 -15.67 14.74
CA ALA A 171 -2.76 -16.69 14.17
C ALA A 171 -2.80 -17.98 15.02
N VAL A 172 -1.64 -18.43 15.53
CA VAL A 172 -1.55 -19.60 16.42
C VAL A 172 -2.28 -19.35 17.74
N GLU A 173 -2.12 -18.18 18.34
CA GLU A 173 -2.81 -17.79 19.58
C GLU A 173 -4.33 -17.79 19.40
N MET A 174 -4.83 -17.14 18.35
CA MET A 174 -6.25 -17.12 18.02
C MET A 174 -6.82 -18.52 17.76
N ALA A 175 -6.02 -19.42 17.17
CA ALA A 175 -6.44 -20.81 16.93
C ALA A 175 -6.55 -21.63 18.22
N GLY A 176 -6.01 -21.15 19.34
CA GLY A 176 -6.10 -21.80 20.66
C GLY A 176 -7.55 -22.05 21.10
N GLU A 177 -8.47 -21.17 20.70
CA GLU A 177 -9.90 -21.22 21.03
C GLU A 177 -10.73 -22.15 20.11
N LEU A 178 -10.11 -22.69 19.06
CA LEU A 178 -10.79 -23.52 18.06
C LEU A 178 -10.64 -25.02 18.31
N ASP A 179 -11.33 -25.82 17.48
CA ASP A 179 -11.19 -27.26 17.49
C ASP A 179 -9.76 -27.71 17.12
N ALA A 180 -9.45 -28.96 17.45
CA ALA A 180 -8.10 -29.49 17.29
C ALA A 180 -7.63 -29.48 15.83
N THR A 181 -8.52 -29.69 14.86
CA THR A 181 -8.14 -29.78 13.44
C THR A 181 -7.67 -28.44 12.90
N VAL A 182 -8.43 -27.36 13.14
CA VAL A 182 -8.02 -26.01 12.69
C VAL A 182 -6.75 -25.58 13.43
N ARG A 183 -6.69 -25.80 14.76
CA ARG A 183 -5.52 -25.43 15.58
C ARG A 183 -4.24 -26.13 15.13
N GLU A 184 -4.31 -27.42 14.84
CA GLU A 184 -3.16 -28.20 14.36
C GLU A 184 -2.68 -27.71 13.00
N ARG A 185 -3.59 -27.44 12.06
CA ARG A 185 -3.23 -26.90 10.74
C ARG A 185 -2.54 -25.55 10.82
N VAL A 186 -3.11 -24.61 11.58
CA VAL A 186 -2.54 -23.27 11.76
C VAL A 186 -1.15 -23.35 12.39
N THR A 187 -1.00 -24.16 13.45
CA THR A 187 0.29 -24.35 14.12
C THR A 187 1.33 -24.97 13.19
N ALA A 188 0.94 -25.98 12.39
CA ALA A 188 1.82 -26.63 11.43
C ALA A 188 2.25 -25.69 10.29
N ALA A 189 1.37 -24.79 9.85
CA ALA A 189 1.66 -23.79 8.83
C ALA A 189 2.54 -22.64 9.34
N ALA A 190 2.35 -22.22 10.59
CA ALA A 190 3.06 -21.08 11.17
C ALA A 190 4.57 -21.34 11.32
N LYS A 191 4.98 -22.53 11.75
CA LYS A 191 6.41 -22.81 12.01
C LYS A 191 7.29 -22.65 10.75
N PRO A 192 7.01 -23.31 9.61
CA PRO A 192 7.79 -23.11 8.39
C PRO A 192 7.76 -21.67 7.86
N ALA A 193 6.63 -20.97 8.03
CA ALA A 193 6.51 -19.57 7.65
C ALA A 193 7.45 -18.67 8.47
N ILE A 194 7.42 -18.81 9.80
CA ILE A 194 8.30 -18.11 10.74
C ILE A 194 9.77 -18.39 10.41
N ASP A 195 10.15 -19.67 10.30
CA ASP A 195 11.52 -20.09 10.01
C ASP A 195 12.00 -19.48 8.66
N ALA A 196 11.11 -19.40 7.65
CA ALA A 196 11.42 -18.80 6.34
C ALA A 196 11.59 -17.27 6.40
N VAL A 197 10.73 -16.56 7.14
CA VAL A 197 10.81 -15.11 7.34
C VAL A 197 12.10 -14.74 8.09
N GLU A 198 12.45 -15.47 9.13
CA GLU A 198 13.69 -15.27 9.88
C GLU A 198 14.92 -15.51 9.01
N ALA A 199 14.93 -16.60 8.24
CA ALA A 199 16.02 -16.91 7.31
C ALA A 199 16.16 -15.88 6.18
N PHE A 200 15.04 -15.35 5.66
CA PHE A 200 15.05 -14.26 4.69
C PHE A 200 15.57 -12.96 5.30
N THR A 201 15.16 -12.63 6.53
CA THR A 201 15.62 -11.44 7.25
C THR A 201 17.12 -11.49 7.52
N ALA A 202 17.65 -12.66 7.91
CA ALA A 202 19.08 -12.87 8.05
C ALA A 202 19.81 -12.68 6.72
N TRP A 203 19.32 -13.24 5.63
CA TRP A 203 19.91 -13.05 4.30
C TRP A 203 19.88 -11.60 3.82
N LEU A 204 18.78 -10.87 4.06
CA LEU A 204 18.71 -9.45 3.76
C LEU A 204 19.84 -8.69 4.46
N ARG A 205 20.08 -9.00 5.74
CA ARG A 205 21.10 -8.34 6.57
C ARG A 205 22.53 -8.74 6.20
N ASP A 206 22.77 -10.04 6.05
CA ASP A 206 24.11 -10.61 6.01
C ASP A 206 24.66 -10.73 4.58
N ASP A 207 23.78 -10.89 3.58
CA ASP A 207 24.16 -11.14 2.18
C ASP A 207 23.77 -9.98 1.25
N LEU A 208 22.51 -9.53 1.30
CA LEU A 208 22.01 -8.52 0.35
C LEU A 208 22.45 -7.11 0.71
N LEU A 209 22.22 -6.66 1.95
CA LEU A 209 22.51 -5.30 2.40
C LEU A 209 23.95 -4.85 2.14
N PRO A 210 25.00 -5.68 2.35
CA PRO A 210 26.39 -5.28 2.07
C PRO A 210 26.66 -4.93 0.59
N THR A 211 25.79 -5.37 -0.32
CA THR A 211 25.92 -5.15 -1.77
C THR A 211 24.80 -4.30 -2.38
N ALA A 212 23.84 -3.86 -1.56
CA ALA A 212 22.70 -3.05 -1.99
C ALA A 212 23.10 -1.57 -2.09
N ASP A 213 23.62 -1.18 -3.25
CA ASP A 213 24.13 0.18 -3.55
C ASP A 213 23.11 1.07 -4.31
N GLY A 214 21.87 0.61 -4.47
CA GLY A 214 20.82 1.35 -5.14
C GLY A 214 20.22 2.48 -4.30
N ASP A 215 19.81 3.53 -4.98
CA ASP A 215 19.10 4.67 -4.41
C ASP A 215 17.57 4.45 -4.43
N PHE A 216 16.86 4.89 -3.38
CA PHE A 216 15.39 4.79 -3.32
C PHE A 216 14.64 5.79 -4.21
N PRO A 217 15.12 7.03 -4.45
CA PRO A 217 14.47 7.94 -5.40
C PRO A 217 14.41 7.32 -6.80
N LEU A 218 13.25 7.41 -7.44
CA LEU A 218 13.00 6.79 -8.76
C LEU A 218 13.70 7.50 -9.92
N GLY A 219 14.22 8.70 -9.69
CA GLY A 219 14.61 9.61 -10.76
C GLY A 219 13.39 10.22 -11.47
N ARG A 220 13.63 11.23 -12.30
CA ARG A 220 12.57 12.07 -12.87
C ARG A 220 11.57 11.29 -13.72
N GLU A 221 12.05 10.47 -14.65
CA GLU A 221 11.21 9.80 -15.64
C GLU A 221 10.23 8.81 -15.00
N LEU A 222 10.73 7.89 -14.16
CA LEU A 222 9.89 6.95 -13.43
C LEU A 222 8.96 7.66 -12.44
N TYR A 223 9.41 8.74 -11.79
CA TYR A 223 8.57 9.52 -10.89
C TYR A 223 7.41 10.21 -11.64
N GLU A 224 7.66 10.87 -12.78
CA GLU A 224 6.62 11.51 -13.60
C GLU A 224 5.59 10.48 -14.09
N ARG A 225 6.03 9.28 -14.52
CA ARG A 225 5.13 8.20 -14.94
C ARG A 225 4.32 7.64 -13.76
N LYS A 226 4.98 7.31 -12.64
CA LYS A 226 4.30 6.84 -11.42
C LYS A 226 3.30 7.87 -10.89
N PHE A 227 3.65 9.16 -10.94
CA PHE A 227 2.77 10.27 -10.57
C PHE A 227 1.50 10.31 -11.44
N HIS A 228 1.65 10.20 -12.76
CA HIS A 228 0.51 10.15 -13.68
C HIS A 228 -0.40 8.94 -13.38
N HIS A 229 0.17 7.76 -13.16
CA HIS A 229 -0.62 6.57 -12.85
C HIS A 229 -1.30 6.66 -11.48
N ALA A 230 -0.58 7.06 -10.42
CA ALA A 230 -1.09 7.06 -9.05
C ALA A 230 -2.15 8.15 -8.81
N LEU A 231 -1.95 9.35 -9.36
CA LEU A 231 -2.86 10.48 -9.13
C LEU A 231 -3.91 10.65 -10.24
N LYS A 232 -3.77 9.91 -11.36
CA LYS A 232 -4.54 10.11 -12.60
C LYS A 232 -4.54 11.60 -13.02
N ALA A 233 -3.44 12.29 -12.72
CA ALA A 233 -3.33 13.74 -12.82
C ALA A 233 -3.11 14.18 -14.28
N THR A 234 -3.73 15.30 -14.65
CA THR A 234 -3.54 15.94 -15.96
C THR A 234 -2.45 17.01 -15.96
N ILE A 235 -1.76 17.18 -14.83
CA ILE A 235 -0.66 18.15 -14.63
C ILE A 235 0.64 17.39 -14.35
N THR A 236 1.77 18.06 -14.54
CA THR A 236 3.08 17.48 -14.22
C THR A 236 3.43 17.66 -12.74
N PRO A 237 4.37 16.87 -12.18
CA PRO A 237 4.87 17.11 -10.83
C PRO A 237 5.43 18.52 -10.63
N ALA A 238 6.16 19.05 -11.61
CA ALA A 238 6.72 20.41 -11.53
C ALA A 238 5.63 21.48 -11.51
N GLU A 239 4.53 21.28 -12.25
CA GLU A 239 3.38 22.17 -12.19
C GLU A 239 2.67 22.07 -10.83
N LEU A 240 2.52 20.87 -10.28
CA LEU A 240 1.96 20.69 -8.93
C LEU A 240 2.83 21.39 -7.88
N GLU A 241 4.15 21.25 -7.96
CA GLU A 241 5.10 21.89 -7.04
C GLU A 241 4.98 23.42 -7.08
N LEU A 242 4.90 24.00 -8.29
CA LEU A 242 4.71 25.45 -8.43
C LEU A 242 3.39 25.93 -7.83
N ARG A 243 2.29 25.19 -8.06
CA ARG A 243 0.98 25.51 -7.47
C ARG A 243 1.03 25.37 -5.95
N ALA A 244 1.70 24.34 -5.43
CA ALA A 244 1.84 24.10 -4.00
C ALA A 244 2.67 25.20 -3.32
N ALA A 245 3.78 25.64 -3.92
CA ALA A 245 4.59 26.75 -3.40
C ALA A 245 3.80 28.06 -3.37
N THR A 246 3.05 28.35 -4.44
CA THR A 246 2.19 29.54 -4.50
C THR A 246 1.12 29.50 -3.41
N ALA A 247 0.41 28.37 -3.29
CA ALA A 247 -0.60 28.18 -2.27
C ALA A 247 -0.02 28.25 -0.85
N TYR A 248 1.20 27.75 -0.64
CA TYR A 248 1.91 27.85 0.63
C TYR A 248 2.10 29.32 1.03
N ASP A 249 2.66 30.14 0.14
CA ASP A 249 2.90 31.55 0.40
C ASP A 249 1.58 32.33 0.65
N GLU A 250 0.56 32.08 -0.17
CA GLU A 250 -0.77 32.71 -0.02
C GLU A 250 -1.42 32.35 1.32
N VAL A 251 -1.42 31.07 1.70
CA VAL A 251 -1.98 30.62 2.98
C VAL A 251 -1.19 31.19 4.14
N ARG A 252 0.15 31.22 4.09
CA ARG A 252 0.99 31.81 5.15
C ARG A 252 0.75 33.30 5.31
N ALA A 253 0.59 34.04 4.21
CA ALA A 253 0.27 35.46 4.25
C ALA A 253 -1.11 35.71 4.89
N GLU A 254 -2.12 34.91 4.54
CA GLU A 254 -3.45 35.04 5.11
C GLU A 254 -3.49 34.63 6.59
N MET A 255 -2.77 33.57 6.98
CA MET A 255 -2.59 33.19 8.39
C MET A 255 -1.98 34.33 9.21
N LEU A 256 -0.94 34.99 8.70
CA LEU A 256 -0.33 36.13 9.36
C LEU A 256 -1.30 37.32 9.48
N ARG A 257 -2.05 37.61 8.41
CA ARG A 257 -3.05 38.68 8.42
C ARG A 257 -4.10 38.43 9.50
N LEU A 258 -4.67 37.23 9.53
CA LEU A 258 -5.64 36.81 10.54
C LEU A 258 -5.04 36.80 11.94
N ALA A 259 -3.81 36.33 12.12
CA ALA A 259 -3.14 36.32 13.42
C ALA A 259 -2.96 37.76 13.97
N LYS A 260 -2.62 38.73 13.12
CA LYS A 260 -2.55 40.15 13.52
C LYS A 260 -3.93 40.71 13.92
N GLU A 261 -4.97 40.34 13.18
CA GLU A 261 -6.36 40.74 13.46
C GLU A 261 -6.87 40.15 14.79
N LEU A 262 -6.60 38.88 15.03
CA LEU A 262 -7.03 38.11 16.20
C LEU A 262 -6.15 38.31 17.44
N TRP A 263 -4.99 38.94 17.31
CA TRP A 263 -4.05 39.14 18.42
C TRP A 263 -4.68 39.81 19.64
N PRO A 264 -5.46 40.91 19.53
CA PRO A 264 -6.06 41.54 20.70
C PRO A 264 -7.08 40.63 21.40
N ASP A 265 -7.78 39.78 20.65
CA ASP A 265 -8.84 38.90 21.20
C ASP A 265 -8.25 37.69 21.92
N TRP A 266 -7.16 37.12 21.40
CA TRP A 266 -6.57 35.88 21.90
C TRP A 266 -5.34 36.06 22.78
N ILE A 267 -4.57 37.14 22.59
CA ILE A 267 -3.35 37.43 23.35
C ILE A 267 -3.50 38.68 24.22
N GLY A 268 -4.23 39.70 23.74
CA GLY A 268 -4.43 40.97 24.43
C GLY A 268 -3.38 42.03 24.08
N ASP A 269 -2.96 42.82 25.06
CA ASP A 269 -2.11 44.02 24.88
C ASP A 269 -0.60 43.72 24.78
N GLU A 270 -0.20 42.45 24.74
CA GLU A 270 1.21 42.10 24.56
C GLU A 270 1.74 42.61 23.21
N PRO A 271 3.01 43.04 23.12
CA PRO A 271 3.59 43.45 21.86
C PRO A 271 3.64 42.27 20.87
N MET A 272 3.21 42.52 19.64
CA MET A 272 3.31 41.53 18.55
C MET A 272 4.79 41.30 18.19
N PRO A 273 5.24 40.03 18.07
CA PRO A 273 6.56 39.73 17.53
C PRO A 273 6.75 40.28 16.11
N ASP A 274 7.96 40.75 15.81
CA ASP A 274 8.32 41.17 14.45
C ASP A 274 8.43 39.99 13.47
N ASP A 275 8.78 38.81 13.98
CA ASP A 275 8.86 37.57 13.20
C ASP A 275 7.44 37.04 12.88
N PRO A 276 7.05 36.95 11.59
CA PRO A 276 5.72 36.50 11.18
C PRO A 276 5.36 35.11 11.68
N ASP A 277 6.34 34.21 11.73
CA ASP A 277 6.15 32.82 12.10
C ASP A 277 5.89 32.69 13.60
N ALA A 278 6.66 33.40 14.42
CA ALA A 278 6.45 33.48 15.86
C ALA A 278 5.11 34.13 16.22
N LEU A 279 4.73 35.23 15.55
CA LEU A 279 3.43 35.88 15.76
C LEU A 279 2.29 34.90 15.47
N THR A 280 2.30 34.30 14.28
CA THR A 280 1.27 33.35 13.83
C THR A 280 1.18 32.16 14.79
N ARG A 281 2.33 31.59 15.18
CA ARG A 281 2.38 30.46 16.12
C ARG A 281 1.77 30.82 17.48
N ARG A 282 2.08 32.00 18.04
CA ARG A 282 1.51 32.42 19.34
C ARG A 282 -0.01 32.48 19.34
N VAL A 283 -0.61 33.00 18.26
CA VAL A 283 -2.07 33.06 18.14
C VAL A 283 -2.65 31.65 18.00
N LEU A 284 -2.03 30.78 17.18
CA LEU A 284 -2.45 29.39 17.06
C LEU A 284 -2.36 28.64 18.40
N ASP A 285 -1.28 28.83 19.16
CA ASP A 285 -1.10 28.21 20.48
C ASP A 285 -2.16 28.68 21.48
N ALA A 286 -2.55 29.97 21.42
CA ALA A 286 -3.61 30.52 22.26
C ALA A 286 -5.00 30.02 21.86
N ILE A 287 -5.28 29.86 20.56
CA ILE A 287 -6.52 29.24 20.08
C ILE A 287 -6.56 27.76 20.48
N ALA A 288 -5.43 27.07 20.37
CA ALA A 288 -5.33 25.64 20.61
C ALA A 288 -5.61 25.22 22.05
N VAL A 289 -5.66 26.14 23.03
CA VAL A 289 -6.09 25.80 24.40
C VAL A 289 -7.62 25.82 24.57
N ASP A 290 -8.36 26.41 23.63
CA ASP A 290 -9.81 26.43 23.63
C ASP A 290 -10.36 25.20 22.89
N HIS A 291 -10.41 24.07 23.60
CA HIS A 291 -10.96 22.82 23.10
C HIS A 291 -11.80 22.13 24.20
N PRO A 292 -12.78 21.28 23.84
CA PRO A 292 -13.49 20.48 24.83
C PRO A 292 -12.52 19.60 25.63
N LYS A 293 -12.89 19.24 26.86
CA LYS A 293 -12.08 18.28 27.63
C LYS A 293 -12.15 16.89 26.99
N ALA A 294 -11.18 16.04 27.34
CA ALA A 294 -11.11 14.68 26.84
C ALA A 294 -12.39 13.86 27.11
N ASP A 295 -13.05 14.08 28.24
CA ASP A 295 -14.31 13.43 28.62
C ASP A 295 -15.57 14.07 27.98
N GLU A 296 -15.44 15.26 27.38
CA GLU A 296 -16.53 16.00 26.73
C GLU A 296 -16.46 15.90 25.18
N LEU A 297 -15.32 15.49 24.62
CA LEU A 297 -15.06 15.49 23.17
C LEU A 297 -16.13 14.76 22.36
N LEU A 298 -16.60 13.61 22.85
CA LEU A 298 -17.61 12.82 22.13
C LEU A 298 -18.95 13.55 22.05
N ASP A 299 -19.36 14.21 23.12
CA ASP A 299 -20.62 14.94 23.16
C ASP A 299 -20.52 16.25 22.38
N PHE A 300 -19.36 16.92 22.42
CA PHE A 300 -19.07 18.08 21.57
C PHE A 300 -19.20 17.75 20.07
N CYS A 301 -18.64 16.64 19.61
CA CYS A 301 -18.72 16.22 18.20
C CYS A 301 -20.12 15.74 17.76
N ARG A 302 -21.01 15.43 18.70
CA ARG A 302 -22.38 14.98 18.41
C ARG A 302 -23.38 16.13 18.28
N ALA A 303 -23.08 17.28 18.87
CA ALA A 303 -23.92 18.48 18.87
C ALA A 303 -23.90 19.16 17.49
#